data_AF-A0A347U4J9-F1
#
_entry.id   AF-A0A347U4J9-F1
#
_cell.length_a   1.000
_cell.length_b   1.000
_cell.length_c   1.000
_cell.angle_alpha   90.00
_cell.angle_beta   90.00
_cell.angle_gamma   90.00
#
_symmetry.space_group_name_H-M   'P 1'
#
loop_
_entity.id
_entity.type
_entity.pdbx_description
1 polymer ?
#
loop_
_entity_poly.entity_id
_entity_poly.type
_entity_poly.pdbx_seq_one_letter_code
_entity_poly.pdbx_strand_id
1 'polypeptide(L)'
;MSKDRIIDFLDKQLENLDNFNYKVDEDENHVYAIFSEILGKYTNKELTFKLLDDVLYLHSITYGWKPVEKGVANKYFWLEILSKA
;
A
#
# COMPACT_ATOMS: atom_id res chain seq x y z
N MET A 1 -2.14 -6.57 -14.28
CA MET A 1 -2.38 -5.13 -14.54
C MET A 1 -2.55 -4.34 -13.24
N SER A 2 -3.58 -4.56 -12.40
CA SER A 2 -3.73 -3.84 -11.11
C SER A 2 -2.68 -4.26 -10.08
N LYS A 3 -2.44 -5.57 -9.95
CA LYS A 3 -1.42 -6.15 -9.06
C LYS A 3 -0.01 -5.65 -9.37
N ASP A 4 0.39 -5.67 -10.64
CA ASP A 4 1.71 -5.20 -11.08
C ASP A 4 1.92 -3.72 -10.75
N ARG A 5 0.87 -2.89 -10.88
CA ARG A 5 0.93 -1.45 -10.55
C ARG A 5 1.14 -1.23 -9.05
N ILE A 6 0.52 -2.05 -8.21
CA ILE A 6 0.70 -1.96 -6.76
C ILE A 6 2.09 -2.44 -6.36
N ILE A 7 2.58 -3.53 -6.96
CA ILE A 7 3.95 -4.00 -6.76
C ILE A 7 4.94 -2.90 -7.16
N ASP A 8 4.80 -2.31 -8.35
CA ASP A 8 5.65 -1.19 -8.80
C ASP A 8 5.57 0.02 -7.86
N PHE A 9 4.37 0.37 -7.37
CA PHE A 9 4.22 1.43 -6.37
C PHE A 9 4.94 1.09 -5.06
N LEU A 10 4.76 -0.12 -4.53
CA LEU A 10 5.38 -0.57 -3.28
C LEU A 10 6.90 -0.65 -3.42
N ASP A 11 7.41 -1.21 -4.51
CA ASP A 11 8.84 -1.31 -4.77
C ASP A 11 9.49 0.08 -4.83
N LYS A 12 8.82 1.07 -5.44
CA LYS A 12 9.27 2.47 -5.44
C LYS A 12 9.23 3.12 -4.07
N GLN A 13 8.19 2.87 -3.26
CA GLN A 13 8.11 3.44 -1.92
C GLN A 13 9.14 2.80 -0.98
N LEU A 14 9.36 1.50 -1.11
CA LEU A 14 10.24 0.73 -0.24
C LEU A 14 11.68 0.66 -0.75
N GLU A 15 11.98 1.33 -1.87
CA GLU A 15 13.31 1.36 -2.47
C GLU A 15 14.35 1.84 -1.45
N ASN A 16 15.44 1.09 -1.31
CA ASN A 16 16.52 1.32 -0.33
C ASN A 16 16.11 1.19 1.15
N LEU A 17 14.96 0.58 1.44
CA LEU A 17 14.56 0.24 2.79
C LEU A 17 14.61 -1.26 3.03
N ASP A 18 15.37 -1.65 4.04
CA ASP A 18 15.45 -3.05 4.46
C ASP A 18 14.37 -3.39 5.50
N ASN A 19 14.13 -4.69 5.67
CA ASN A 19 13.23 -5.26 6.68
C ASN A 19 11.73 -4.97 6.44
N PHE A 20 11.32 -5.07 5.18
CA PHE A 20 9.91 -5.15 4.78
C PHE A 20 9.62 -6.53 4.19
N ASN A 21 8.50 -7.11 4.59
CA ASN A 21 8.01 -8.34 4.00
C ASN A 21 6.50 -8.20 3.80
N TYR A 22 6.04 -8.43 2.58
CA TYR A 22 4.65 -8.29 2.22
C TYR A 22 4.26 -9.30 1.15
N LYS A 23 2.97 -9.59 1.08
CA LYS A 23 2.34 -10.34 -0.01
C LYS A 23 1.25 -9.48 -0.63
N VAL A 24 1.07 -9.62 -1.93
CA VAL A 24 -0.01 -8.96 -2.66
C VAL A 24 -1.04 -9.99 -3.07
N ASP A 25 -2.27 -9.79 -2.63
CA ASP A 25 -3.43 -10.61 -2.96
C ASP A 25 -4.49 -9.76 -3.69
N GLU A 26 -5.40 -10.40 -4.42
CA GLU A 26 -6.44 -9.70 -5.18
C GLU A 26 -7.79 -10.41 -5.12
N ASP A 27 -8.86 -9.62 -5.06
CA ASP A 27 -10.23 -10.09 -5.26
C ASP A 27 -10.89 -9.40 -6.48
N GLU A 28 -12.18 -9.61 -6.70
CA GLU A 28 -12.91 -9.06 -7.84
C GLU A 28 -12.87 -7.52 -7.94
N ASN A 29 -12.69 -6.81 -6.82
CA ASN A 29 -12.82 -5.35 -6.74
C ASN A 29 -11.57 -4.64 -6.19
N HIS A 30 -10.74 -5.34 -5.41
CA HIS A 30 -9.66 -4.75 -4.65
C HIS A 30 -8.39 -5.60 -4.73
N VAL A 31 -7.28 -4.93 -4.47
CA VAL A 31 -5.98 -5.57 -4.30
C VAL A 31 -5.46 -5.21 -2.92
N TYR A 32 -4.93 -6.20 -2.21
CA TYR A 32 -4.49 -6.08 -0.83
C TYR A 32 -2.98 -6.26 -0.75
N ALA A 33 -2.31 -5.38 -0.01
CA ALA A 33 -0.94 -5.60 0.42
C ALA A 33 -0.95 -6.00 1.90
N ILE A 34 -0.55 -7.23 2.19
CA ILE A 34 -0.52 -7.80 3.53
C ILE A 34 0.93 -7.84 3.98
N PHE A 35 1.27 -6.94 4.91
CA PHE A 35 2.61 -6.84 5.49
C PHE A 35 2.74 -7.80 6.67
N SER A 36 3.71 -8.71 6.56
CA SER A 36 4.14 -9.60 7.65
C SER A 36 5.29 -8.98 8.46
N GLU A 37 6.03 -8.03 7.88
CA GLU A 37 7.10 -7.31 8.54
C GLU A 37 7.21 -5.87 8.02
N ILE A 38 7.35 -4.91 8.95
CA ILE A 38 7.59 -3.49 8.66
C ILE A 38 8.72 -3.01 9.57
N LEU A 39 9.83 -2.54 8.97
CA LEU A 39 10.99 -1.99 9.69
C LEU A 39 11.50 -2.90 10.83
N GLY A 40 11.58 -4.21 10.57
CA GLY A 40 12.09 -5.19 11.54
C GLY A 40 11.08 -5.62 12.60
N LYS A 41 9.81 -5.20 12.48
CA LYS A 41 8.73 -5.58 13.39
C LYS A 41 7.72 -6.46 12.68
N TYR A 42 7.45 -7.63 13.27
CA TYR A 42 6.37 -8.50 12.81
C TYR A 42 5.01 -7.82 12.98
N THR A 43 4.19 -7.94 11.95
CA THR A 43 2.86 -7.34 11.89
C THR A 43 1.93 -8.20 11.02
N ASN A 44 0.65 -7.83 10.99
CA ASN A 44 -0.33 -8.40 10.06
C ASN A 44 -1.15 -7.25 9.48
N LYS A 45 -0.46 -6.17 9.09
CA LYS A 45 -1.11 -4.95 8.61
C LYS A 45 -1.52 -5.15 7.16
N GLU A 46 -2.79 -4.89 6.88
CA GLU A 46 -3.38 -4.98 5.55
C GLU A 46 -3.68 -3.59 5.03
N LEU A 47 -3.28 -3.33 3.79
CA LEU A 47 -3.61 -2.13 3.04
C LEU A 47 -4.46 -2.49 1.82
N THR A 48 -5.62 -1.87 1.68
CA THR A 48 -6.52 -2.08 0.54
C THR A 48 -6.29 -1.03 -0.53
N PHE A 49 -6.16 -1.48 -1.77
CA PHE A 49 -5.99 -0.66 -2.94
C PHE A 49 -7.10 -0.92 -3.95
N LYS A 50 -7.35 0.07 -4.80
CA LYS A 50 -8.15 -0.08 -6.02
C LYS A 50 -7.59 0.77 -7.14
N LEU A 51 -7.77 0.30 -8.37
CA LEU A 51 -7.47 1.08 -9.57
C LEU A 51 -8.78 1.63 -10.13
N LEU A 52 -8.88 2.95 -10.28
CA LEU A 52 -10.05 3.61 -10.86
C LEU A 52 -9.57 4.66 -11.87
N ASP A 53 -10.05 4.59 -13.11
CA ASP A 53 -9.65 5.48 -14.21
C ASP A 53 -8.11 5.62 -14.34
N ASP A 54 -7.39 4.49 -14.25
CA ASP A 54 -5.92 4.40 -14.29
C ASP A 54 -5.20 5.15 -13.15
N VAL A 55 -5.90 5.42 -12.06
CA VAL A 55 -5.35 6.02 -10.85
C VAL A 55 -5.35 5.00 -9.72
N LEU A 56 -4.18 4.77 -9.11
CA LEU A 56 -4.08 3.91 -7.94
C LEU A 56 -4.55 4.65 -6.68
N TYR A 57 -5.57 4.10 -6.03
CA TYR A 57 -6.08 4.58 -4.76
C TYR A 57 -5.72 3.62 -3.62
N LEU A 58 -5.26 4.19 -2.50
CA LEU A 58 -5.17 3.50 -1.21
C LEU A 58 -6.39 3.86 -0.37
N HIS A 59 -6.99 2.88 0.29
CA HIS A 59 -7.96 3.12 1.33
C HIS A 59 -7.26 3.27 2.68
N SER A 60 -7.53 4.38 3.35
CA SER A 60 -7.20 4.62 4.75
C SER A 60 -8.49 4.63 5.56
N ILE A 61 -8.47 4.04 6.76
CA ILE A 61 -9.61 4.14 7.69
C ILE A 61 -9.84 5.60 8.08
N THR A 62 -8.77 6.36 8.31
CA THR A 62 -8.84 7.75 8.77
C THR A 62 -9.14 8.74 7.64
N TYR A 63 -8.63 8.49 6.44
CA TYR A 63 -8.65 9.48 5.35
C TYR A 63 -9.48 9.06 4.13
N GLY A 64 -10.01 7.83 4.11
CA GLY A 64 -10.73 7.24 2.99
C GLY A 64 -9.83 6.96 1.78
N TRP A 65 -10.41 6.96 0.58
CA TRP A 65 -9.69 6.72 -0.67
C TRP A 65 -8.80 7.89 -1.06
N LYS A 66 -7.49 7.64 -1.23
CA LYS A 66 -6.50 8.64 -1.65
C LYS A 66 -5.73 8.20 -2.89
N PRO A 67 -5.57 9.06 -3.91
CA PRO A 67 -4.87 8.72 -5.14
C PRO A 67 -3.35 8.79 -4.93
N VAL A 68 -2.74 7.70 -4.47
CA VAL A 68 -1.37 7.68 -3.92
C VAL A 68 -0.26 7.95 -4.94
N GLU A 69 -0.55 7.81 -6.23
CA GLU A 69 0.37 8.14 -7.33
C GLU A 69 0.35 9.63 -7.71
N LYS A 70 -0.55 10.46 -7.15
CA LYS A 70 -0.71 11.87 -7.55
C LYS A 70 -0.08 12.84 -6.56
N GLY A 71 0.85 13.67 -7.04
CA GLY A 71 1.47 14.74 -6.25
C GLY A 71 2.13 14.22 -4.98
N VAL A 72 1.80 14.80 -3.83
CA VAL A 72 2.32 14.41 -2.50
C VAL A 72 1.41 13.43 -1.74
N ALA A 73 0.50 12.75 -2.44
CA ALA A 73 -0.49 11.86 -1.81
C ALA A 73 0.11 10.51 -1.35
N ASN A 74 1.30 10.14 -1.81
CA ASN A 74 2.01 8.96 -1.32
C ASN A 74 2.26 9.02 0.20
N LYS A 75 2.26 10.20 0.83
CA LYS A 75 2.31 10.35 2.30
C LYS A 75 1.24 9.55 3.03
N TYR A 76 0.06 9.34 2.42
CA TYR A 76 -1.01 8.57 3.04
C TYR A 76 -0.64 7.10 3.20
N PHE A 77 0.13 6.54 2.26
CA PHE A 77 0.71 5.21 2.42
C PHE A 77 1.61 5.13 3.65
N TRP A 78 2.52 6.09 3.81
CA TRP A 78 3.43 6.11 4.97
C TRP A 78 2.71 6.31 6.30
N LEU A 79 1.68 7.17 6.32
CA LEU A 79 0.85 7.35 7.51
C LEU A 79 0.16 6.04 7.90
N GLU A 80 -0.37 5.29 6.94
CA GLU A 80 -1.01 4.00 7.21
C GLU A 80 0.01 2.91 7.60
N ILE A 81 1.18 2.86 6.98
CA ILE A 81 2.23 1.90 7.33
C ILE A 81 2.73 2.12 8.77
N LEU A 82 3.00 3.37 9.13
CA LEU A 82 3.60 3.76 10.40
C LEU A 82 2.57 3.97 11.53
N SER A 83 1.27 4.01 11.22
CA SER A 83 0.23 4.09 12.23
C SER A 83 0.33 2.89 13.19
N LYS A 84 0.00 3.10 14.46
CA LYS A 84 -0.16 1.95 15.37
C LYS A 84 -1.39 1.16 14.90
N ALA A 85 -1.24 -0.17 14.82
CA ALA A 85 -2.38 -1.07 14.65
C ALA A 85 -3.30 -1.01 15.87
#